data_AF-A0A855U318-F1
#
_entry.id   AF-A0A855U318-F1
#
_cell.length_a   1.000
_cell.length_b   1.000
_cell.length_c   1.000
_cell.angle_alpha   90.00
_cell.angle_beta   90.00
_cell.angle_gamma   90.00
#
_symmetry.space_group_name_H-M   'P 1'
#
loop_
_entity.id
_entity.type
_entity.pdbx_description
1 polymer ?
#
loop_
_entity_poly.entity_id
_entity_poly.type
_entity_poly.pdbx_seq_one_letter_code
_entity_poly.pdbx_strand_id
1 'polypeptide(L)'
;MYVSFVLSCLLGFSAYSLLNRLNSLEFVDAWLDKETQKITLKRCFYDTSFKKQTLKELERVIFRLRQQIMDDSTSRLFILKERYSVLELEEKYEGIKRFMLDVLEDAYWKELANMPEDQRHLDDWDFF
;
A
#
# COMPACT_ATOMS: atom_id res chain seq x y z
N MET A 1 13.66 8.30 -12.86
CA MET A 1 13.68 7.56 -11.58
C MET A 1 12.35 6.83 -11.27
N TYR A 2 11.46 6.60 -12.25
CA TYR A 2 10.19 5.88 -12.06
C TYR A 2 10.27 4.38 -12.43
N VAL A 3 11.15 4.04 -13.38
CA VAL A 3 11.30 2.68 -13.91
C VAL A 3 11.83 1.69 -12.86
N SER A 4 12.62 2.17 -11.90
CA SER A 4 13.14 1.35 -10.80
C SER A 4 12.09 0.97 -9.76
N PHE A 5 11.01 1.74 -9.63
CA PHE A 5 9.97 1.50 -8.62
C PHE A 5 8.96 0.43 -9.09
N VAL A 6 8.57 0.48 -10.36
CA VAL A 6 7.77 -0.58 -10.99
C VAL A 6 8.55 -1.90 -11.03
N LEU A 7 9.87 -1.85 -11.26
CA LEU A 7 10.76 -3.02 -11.16
C LEU A 7 10.90 -3.56 -9.71
N SER A 8 10.86 -2.72 -8.67
CA SER A 8 10.79 -3.21 -7.28
C SER A 8 9.46 -3.89 -6.95
N CYS A 9 8.35 -3.44 -7.56
CA CYS A 9 7.06 -4.12 -7.47
C CYS A 9 7.03 -5.46 -8.25
N LEU A 10 7.85 -5.59 -9.30
CA LEU A 10 7.96 -6.81 -10.12
C LEU A 10 8.95 -7.84 -9.55
N LEU A 11 10.06 -7.43 -8.91
CA LEU A 11 11.13 -8.33 -8.49
C LEU A 11 11.48 -8.30 -6.99
N GLY A 12 10.87 -7.44 -6.16
CA GLY A 12 11.47 -7.26 -4.84
C GLY A 12 10.72 -6.44 -3.82
N PHE A 13 9.44 -6.68 -3.57
CA PHE A 13 8.93 -6.36 -2.22
C PHE A 13 9.71 -7.17 -1.16
N SER A 14 10.18 -8.38 -1.49
CA SER A 14 11.07 -9.14 -0.61
C SER A 14 12.45 -8.49 -0.46
N ALA A 15 13.09 -8.06 -1.55
CA ALA A 15 14.42 -7.43 -1.50
C ALA A 15 14.41 -6.01 -0.91
N TYR A 16 13.36 -5.22 -1.19
CA TYR A 16 13.14 -3.89 -0.60
C TYR A 16 12.76 -3.99 0.88
N SER A 17 12.02 -5.04 1.29
CA SER A 17 11.79 -5.34 2.71
C SER A 17 13.05 -5.78 3.46
N LEU A 18 14.04 -6.36 2.76
CA LEU A 18 15.27 -6.89 3.36
C LEU A 18 16.36 -5.80 3.52
N LEU A 19 16.46 -4.87 2.58
CA LEU A 19 17.44 -3.78 2.59
C LEU A 19 17.08 -2.66 3.56
N ASN A 20 15.80 -2.55 3.91
CA ASN A 20 15.31 -1.45 4.71
C ASN A 20 14.72 -1.95 6.04
N ARG A 21 15.57 -1.87 7.08
CA ARG A 21 15.15 -1.28 8.36
C ARG A 21 14.65 0.16 8.09
N LEU A 22 13.51 0.33 7.40
CA LEU A 22 12.88 1.64 7.30
C LEU A 22 11.72 1.69 8.27
N ASN A 23 12.03 2.25 9.42
CA ASN A 23 11.10 3.01 10.24
C ASN A 23 10.63 4.30 9.53
N SER A 24 10.87 4.50 8.22
CA SER A 24 10.51 5.75 7.55
C SER A 24 9.08 5.70 7.03
N LEU A 25 8.33 6.71 7.41
CA LEU A 25 7.03 7.11 6.86
C LEU A 25 7.00 7.05 5.32
N GLU A 26 8.13 7.28 4.65
CA GLU A 26 8.28 7.21 3.19
C GLU A 26 7.86 5.86 2.58
N PHE A 27 8.08 4.74 3.30
CA PHE A 27 7.63 3.43 2.82
C PHE A 27 6.10 3.31 2.87
N VAL A 28 5.47 3.93 3.86
CA VAL A 28 4.01 3.97 3.98
C VAL A 28 3.42 4.90 2.92
N ASP A 29 4.09 6.02 2.65
CA ASP A 29 3.70 6.95 1.59
C ASP A 29 3.67 6.29 0.21
N ALA A 30 4.60 5.38 -0.07
CA ALA A 30 4.58 4.57 -1.29
C ALA A 30 3.32 3.69 -1.43
N TRP A 31 2.82 3.12 -0.33
CA TRP A 31 1.57 2.36 -0.34
C TRP A 31 0.31 3.25 -0.46
N LEU A 32 0.43 4.53 -0.12
CA LEU A 32 -0.64 5.52 -0.21
C LEU A 32 -0.63 6.31 -1.51
N ASP A 33 0.43 6.17 -2.31
CA ASP A 33 0.50 6.74 -3.66
C ASP A 33 -0.58 6.14 -4.57
N LYS A 34 -1.35 7.01 -5.22
CA LYS A 34 -2.53 6.61 -6.00
C LYS A 34 -2.19 5.74 -7.20
N GLU A 35 -1.08 6.03 -7.89
CA GLU A 35 -0.64 5.23 -9.04
C GLU A 35 -0.22 3.83 -8.58
N THR A 36 0.51 3.76 -7.47
CA THR A 36 0.90 2.49 -6.85
C THR A 36 -0.33 1.67 -6.43
N GLN A 37 -1.33 2.31 -5.82
CA GLN A 37 -2.59 1.65 -5.44
C GLN A 37 -3.32 1.11 -6.67
N LYS A 38 -3.44 1.91 -7.73
CA LYS A 38 -4.11 1.50 -8.97
C LYS A 38 -3.43 0.29 -9.62
N ILE A 39 -2.12 0.34 -9.79
CA ILE A 39 -1.33 -0.78 -10.36
C ILE A 39 -1.49 -2.04 -9.50
N THR A 40 -1.41 -1.87 -8.18
CA THR A 40 -1.53 -2.98 -7.23
C THR A 40 -2.92 -3.59 -7.27
N LEU A 41 -3.99 -2.78 -7.30
CA LEU A 41 -5.38 -3.26 -7.38
C LEU A 41 -5.62 -4.04 -8.68
N LYS A 42 -5.16 -3.49 -9.82
CA LYS A 42 -5.23 -4.20 -11.11
C LYS A 42 -4.54 -5.56 -11.01
N ARG A 43 -3.32 -5.62 -10.50
CA ARG A 43 -2.57 -6.88 -10.39
C ARG A 43 -3.21 -7.85 -9.39
N CYS A 44 -3.70 -7.38 -8.25
CA CYS A 44 -4.41 -8.21 -7.27
C CYS A 44 -5.69 -8.82 -7.84
N PHE A 45 -6.39 -8.10 -8.71
CA PHE A 45 -7.60 -8.60 -9.38
C PHE A 45 -7.29 -9.81 -10.27
N TYR A 46 -6.18 -9.78 -11.00
CA TYR A 46 -5.81 -10.84 -11.93
C TYR A 46 -4.93 -11.95 -11.34
N ASP A 47 -4.10 -11.65 -10.34
CA ASP A 47 -3.16 -12.60 -9.72
C ASP A 47 -3.51 -12.82 -8.24
N THR A 48 -4.16 -13.95 -7.97
CA THR A 48 -4.57 -14.34 -6.61
C THR A 48 -3.37 -14.55 -5.68
N SER A 49 -2.22 -15.00 -6.20
CA SER A 49 -1.02 -15.23 -5.40
C SER A 49 -0.41 -13.89 -4.98
N PHE A 50 -0.34 -12.95 -5.92
CA PHE A 50 0.05 -11.57 -5.64
C PHE A 50 -0.89 -10.92 -4.62
N LYS A 51 -2.22 -11.07 -4.78
CA LYS A 51 -3.22 -10.58 -3.81
C LYS A 51 -2.95 -11.09 -2.39
N LYS A 52 -2.70 -12.40 -2.22
CA LYS A 52 -2.38 -13.00 -0.92
C LYS A 52 -1.09 -12.43 -0.32
N GLN A 53 -0.07 -12.17 -1.14
CA GLN A 53 1.18 -11.59 -0.67
C GLN A 53 0.99 -10.12 -0.27
N THR A 54 0.31 -9.33 -1.09
CA THR A 54 0.00 -7.92 -0.83
C THR A 54 -0.75 -7.76 0.50
N LEU A 55 -1.79 -8.57 0.74
CA LEU A 55 -2.53 -8.52 2.01
C LEU A 55 -1.64 -8.79 3.23
N LYS A 56 -0.73 -9.77 3.15
CA LYS A 56 0.23 -10.04 4.23
C LYS A 56 1.19 -8.88 4.49
N GLU A 57 1.66 -8.21 3.44
CA GLU A 57 2.53 -7.03 3.63
C GLU A 57 1.75 -5.85 4.21
N LEU A 58 0.52 -5.60 3.77
CA LEU A 58 -0.35 -4.57 4.34
C LEU A 58 -0.65 -4.83 5.82
N GLU A 59 -0.95 -6.07 6.21
CA GLU A 59 -1.11 -6.46 7.62
C GLU A 59 0.13 -6.14 8.45
N ARG A 60 1.34 -6.41 7.92
CA ARG A 60 2.59 -6.06 8.60
C ARG A 60 2.77 -4.55 8.74
N VAL A 61 2.42 -3.78 7.72
CA VAL A 61 2.47 -2.31 7.76
C VAL A 61 1.51 -1.77 8.82
N ILE A 62 0.26 -2.25 8.84
CA ILE A 62 -0.76 -1.90 9.84
C ILE A 62 -0.26 -2.21 11.26
N PHE A 63 0.29 -3.41 11.46
CA PHE A 63 0.82 -3.82 12.76
C PHE A 63 1.95 -2.89 13.24
N ARG A 64 2.89 -2.55 12.36
CA ARG A 64 4.00 -1.64 12.67
C ARG A 64 3.54 -0.22 12.98
N LEU A 65 2.64 0.33 12.17
CA LEU A 65 2.05 1.67 12.41
C LEU A 65 1.35 1.72 13.77
N ARG A 66 0.59 0.68 14.11
CA ARG A 66 -0.06 0.59 15.42
C ARG A 66 0.95 0.55 16.57
N GLN A 67 2.05 -0.18 16.43
CA GLN A 67 3.12 -0.19 17.44
C GLN A 67 3.75 1.20 17.60
N GLN A 68 4.07 1.88 16.49
CA GLN A 68 4.64 3.24 16.53
C GLN A 68 3.70 4.24 17.21
N ILE A 69 2.40 4.23 16.88
CA ILE A 69 1.40 5.08 17.53
C ILE A 69 1.35 4.81 19.04
N MET A 70 1.39 3.54 19.45
CA MET A 70 1.36 3.17 20.87
C MET A 70 2.62 3.60 21.62
N ASP A 71 3.81 3.39 21.03
CA ASP A 71 5.10 3.77 21.62
C ASP A 71 5.21 5.28 21.79
N ASP A 72 4.76 6.06 20.80
CA ASP A 72 4.73 7.53 20.85
C ASP A 72 3.70 8.05 21.86
N SER A 73 2.53 7.40 21.97
CA SER A 73 1.49 7.78 22.95
C SER A 73 1.90 7.53 24.41
N THR A 74 2.77 6.54 24.64
CA THR A 74 3.26 6.16 25.97
C THR A 74 4.46 7.02 26.40
N SER A 75 5.21 7.54 25.43
CA SER A 75 6.36 8.43 25.63
C SER A 75 5.89 9.84 26.01
N ARG A 76 5.51 10.02 27.27
CA ARG A 76 4.99 11.26 27.90
C ARG A 76 5.97 12.46 27.92
N LEU A 77 6.43 12.96 26.79
CA LEU A 77 7.14 14.25 26.72
C LEU A 77 6.50 15.16 25.66
N PHE A 78 5.35 15.72 26.05
CA PHE A 78 4.57 16.73 25.32
C PHE A 78 5.42 17.88 24.79
N ILE A 79 5.81 17.82 23.52
CA ILE A 79 6.23 18.98 22.73
C ILE A 79 5.34 19.04 21.49
N LEU A 80 4.71 20.19 21.25
CA LEU A 80 3.76 20.48 20.17
C LEU A 80 4.19 20.04 18.75
N LYS A 81 5.48 19.76 18.52
CA LYS A 81 6.02 19.24 17.27
C LYS A 81 5.69 17.75 17.03
N GLU A 82 5.55 16.94 18.08
CA GLU A 82 5.25 15.49 18.00
C GLU A 82 3.74 15.18 17.90
N ARG A 83 2.87 16.14 18.23
CA ARG A 83 1.42 15.96 18.05
C ARG A 83 1.03 15.85 16.56
N TYR A 84 1.78 16.55 15.70
CA TYR A 84 1.63 16.46 14.25
C TYR A 84 2.12 15.11 13.71
N SER A 85 3.13 14.49 14.32
CA SER A 85 3.62 13.17 13.87
C SER A 85 2.67 12.03 14.25
N VAL A 86 2.04 12.06 15.42
CA VAL A 86 1.05 11.04 15.79
C VAL A 86 -0.20 11.11 14.91
N LEU A 87 -0.71 12.32 14.63
CA LEU A 87 -1.87 12.49 13.75
C LEU A 87 -1.56 12.04 12.31
N GLU A 88 -0.36 12.35 11.80
CA GLU A 88 0.09 11.84 10.50
C GLU A 88 0.19 10.31 10.48
N LEU A 89 0.68 9.69 11.55
CA LEU A 89 0.73 8.22 11.68
C LEU A 89 -0.68 7.59 11.72
N GLU A 90 -1.63 8.21 12.43
CA GLU A 90 -3.03 7.76 12.46
C GLU A 90 -3.71 7.90 11.09
N GLU A 91 -3.48 9.00 10.38
CA GLU A 91 -3.99 9.20 9.02
C GLU A 91 -3.46 8.14 8.06
N LYS A 92 -2.15 7.87 8.13
CA LYS A 92 -1.52 6.83 7.31
C LYS A 92 -2.02 5.44 7.67
N TYR A 93 -2.22 5.15 8.95
CA TYR A 93 -2.80 3.89 9.43
C TYR A 93 -4.20 3.66 8.84
N GLU A 94 -5.07 4.67 8.89
CA GLU A 94 -6.40 4.55 8.28
C GLU A 94 -6.34 4.49 6.75
N GLY A 95 -5.40 5.20 6.12
CA GLY A 95 -5.14 5.10 4.68
C GLY A 95 -4.79 3.68 4.24
N ILE A 96 -3.86 3.02 4.96
CA ILE A 96 -3.46 1.64 4.67
C ILE A 96 -4.60 0.67 4.92
N LYS A 97 -5.40 0.87 5.98
CA LYS A 97 -6.60 0.04 6.23
C LYS A 97 -7.63 0.15 5.11
N ARG A 98 -7.90 1.36 4.62
CA ARG A 98 -8.79 1.57 3.46
C ARG A 98 -8.25 0.86 2.23
N PHE A 99 -6.96 1.02 1.96
CA PHE A 99 -6.35 0.35 0.81
C PHE A 99 -6.40 -1.19 0.91
N MET A 100 -6.18 -1.74 2.10
CA MET A 100 -6.34 -3.18 2.34
C MET A 100 -7.78 -3.66 2.09
N LEU A 101 -8.78 -2.86 2.47
CA LEU A 101 -10.18 -3.14 2.16
C LEU A 101 -10.43 -3.10 0.64
N ASP A 102 -9.87 -2.11 -0.06
CA ASP A 102 -9.98 -2.03 -1.52
C ASP A 102 -9.40 -3.28 -2.21
N VAL A 103 -8.28 -3.82 -1.69
CA VAL A 103 -7.70 -5.08 -2.17
C VAL A 103 -8.60 -6.27 -1.86
N LEU A 104 -9.21 -6.32 -0.67
CA LEU A 104 -10.13 -7.41 -0.28
C LEU A 104 -11.40 -7.44 -1.14
N GLU A 105 -12.00 -6.26 -1.35
CA GLU A 105 -13.23 -6.06 -2.12
C GLU A 105 -13.04 -6.04 -3.64
N ASP A 106 -11.81 -6.29 -4.10
CA ASP A 106 -11.45 -6.25 -5.52
C ASP A 106 -11.86 -4.94 -6.19
N ALA A 107 -11.62 -3.80 -5.53
CA ALA A 107 -12.12 -2.48 -5.94
C ALA A 107 -11.79 -2.09 -7.40
N TYR A 108 -10.78 -2.71 -8.01
CA TYR A 108 -10.50 -2.61 -9.45
C TYR A 108 -11.69 -2.96 -10.34
N TRP A 109 -12.60 -3.83 -9.88
CA TRP A 109 -13.82 -4.17 -10.61
C TRP A 109 -14.64 -2.93 -10.98
N LYS A 110 -14.61 -1.88 -10.16
CA LYS A 110 -15.30 -0.61 -10.43
C LYS A 110 -14.70 0.11 -11.64
N GLU A 111 -13.38 0.05 -11.80
CA GLU A 111 -12.70 0.59 -12.99
C GLU A 111 -13.07 -0.22 -14.23
N LEU A 112 -13.05 -1.55 -14.14
CA LEU A 112 -13.48 -2.44 -15.23
C LEU A 112 -14.95 -2.22 -15.63
N ALA A 113 -15.84 -2.03 -14.65
CA ALA A 113 -17.26 -1.82 -14.90
C ALA A 113 -17.55 -0.50 -15.64
N ASN A 114 -16.66 0.49 -15.50
CA ASN A 114 -16.74 1.76 -16.22
C ASN A 114 -16.15 1.69 -17.64
N MET A 115 -15.44 0.60 -17.99
CA MET A 115 -14.93 0.39 -19.34
C MET A 115 -16.02 -0.18 -20.27
N PRO A 116 -16.03 0.24 -21.55
CA PRO A 116 -16.85 -0.40 -22.58
C PRO A 116 -16.58 -1.90 -22.65
N GLU A 117 -17.62 -2.71 -22.88
CA GLU A 117 -17.53 -4.18 -22.90
C GLU A 117 -16.55 -4.72 -23.94
N ASP A 118 -16.50 -4.05 -25.08
CA ASP A 118 -15.57 -4.26 -26.18
C ASP A 118 -14.13 -3.81 -25.87
N GLN A 119 -13.89 -3.17 -24.72
CA GLN A 119 -12.55 -2.76 -24.28
C GLN A 119 -12.10 -3.48 -23.01
N ARG A 120 -13.02 -4.07 -22.24
CA ARG A 120 -12.71 -4.83 -21.02
C ARG A 120 -11.74 -5.99 -21.25
N HIS A 121 -11.85 -6.66 -22.41
CA HIS A 121 -10.96 -7.77 -22.77
C HIS A 121 -9.59 -7.30 -23.28
N LEU A 122 -9.42 -6.02 -23.61
CA LEU A 122 -8.12 -5.41 -23.96
C LEU A 122 -7.36 -4.93 -22.72
N ASP A 123 -8.02 -4.91 -21.56
CA ASP A 123 -7.39 -4.63 -20.27
C ASP A 123 -6.55 -5.81 -19.76
N ASP A 124 -6.60 -6.95 -20.48
CA ASP A 124 -5.80 -8.14 -20.22
C ASP A 124 -4.28 -7.85 -20.25
N TRP A 125 -3.57 -8.76 -19.58
CA TRP A 125 -2.17 -8.79 -19.13
C TRP A 125 -1.03 -8.26 -20.02
N ASP A 126 -1.25 -7.76 -21.23
CA ASP A 126 -0.20 -7.46 -22.22
C ASP A 126 0.74 -6.28 -21.86
N PHE A 127 0.60 -5.69 -20.67
CA PHE A 127 1.47 -4.62 -20.16
C PHE A 127 2.37 -5.03 -18.98
N PHE A 128 2.47 -6.32 -18.66
CA PHE A 128 3.38 -6.85 -17.63
C PHE A 128 4.48 -7.74 -18.18
#